data_AF-A0A850C251-F1
#
_entry.id   AF-A0A850C251-F1
#
_cell.length_a   1.000
_cell.length_b   1.000
_cell.length_c   1.000
_cell.angle_alpha   90.00
_cell.angle_beta   90.00
_cell.angle_gamma   90.00
#
_symmetry.space_group_name_H-M   'P 1'
#
loop_
_entity.id
_entity.type
_entity.pdbx_description
1 polymer ?
#
loop_
_entity_poly.entity_id
_entity_poly.type
_entity_poly.pdbx_seq_one_letter_code
_entity_poly.pdbx_strand_id
1 'polypeptide(L)'
;MNRKQWIVVGILVTILLVIGVVSLLGNNAEDSPEAIQEGPVPELTYCNEENSGPCIVSFGLDADGDMLVNLLLPSLSYPHFRLKILRGETGFDYACRRLSVGRNNAYCSGEKVPPGEILHLMLISTRGGDLLAEGYLSIIGLAFPTVGVVSVTPEIMPTEPTAIPLTGSPTSTPTQFQPFPSTPTRTKPSYPSYP
;
A
#
# COMPACT_ATOMS: atom_id res chain seq x y z
N MET A 1 -3.47 -7.06 74.45
CA MET A 1 -2.76 -6.88 73.16
C MET A 1 -2.43 -5.40 72.99
N ASN A 2 -1.16 -5.08 72.78
CA ASN A 2 -0.70 -3.68 72.83
C ASN A 2 -1.06 -2.95 71.53
N ARG A 3 -1.63 -1.74 71.63
CA ARG A 3 -2.00 -0.88 70.48
C ARG A 3 -0.87 -0.73 69.44
N LYS A 4 0.39 -0.84 69.88
CA LYS A 4 1.58 -0.83 69.02
C LYS A 4 1.68 -2.05 68.09
N GLN A 5 1.23 -3.23 68.51
CA GLN A 5 1.27 -4.45 67.68
C GLN A 5 0.28 -4.37 66.51
N TRP A 6 -0.88 -3.75 66.70
CA TRP A 6 -1.88 -3.59 65.63
C TRP A 6 -1.39 -2.66 64.50
N ILE A 7 -0.62 -1.63 64.84
CA ILE A 7 -0.05 -0.71 63.85
C ILE A 7 1.00 -1.42 62.99
N VAL A 8 1.86 -2.25 63.62
CA VAL A 8 2.88 -3.01 62.89
C VAL A 8 2.26 -4.04 61.94
N VAL A 9 1.23 -4.75 62.38
CA VAL A 9 0.51 -5.72 61.53
C VAL A 9 -0.16 -5.02 60.36
N GLY A 10 -0.79 -3.86 60.59
CA GLY A 10 -1.42 -3.08 59.52
C GLY A 10 -0.44 -2.67 58.42
N ILE A 11 0.72 -2.14 58.80
CA ILE A 11 1.77 -1.72 57.85
C ILE A 11 2.27 -2.92 57.03
N LEU A 12 2.50 -4.05 57.69
CA LEU A 12 3.04 -5.26 57.05
C LEU A 12 2.06 -5.85 56.02
N VAL A 13 0.76 -5.82 56.32
CA VAL A 13 -0.30 -6.25 55.39
C VAL A 13 -0.38 -5.31 54.19
N THR A 14 -0.31 -3.98 54.38
CA THR A 14 -0.34 -3.03 53.25
C THR A 14 0.86 -3.19 52.33
N ILE A 15 2.07 -3.44 52.85
CA ILE A 15 3.27 -3.65 52.02
C ILE A 15 3.13 -4.92 51.18
N LEU A 16 2.65 -6.02 51.77
CA LEU A 16 2.40 -7.27 51.04
C LEU A 16 1.36 -7.11 49.93
N LEU A 17 0.32 -6.32 50.17
CA LEU A 17 -0.73 -6.05 49.18
C LEU A 17 -0.20 -5.24 48.00
N VAL A 18 0.63 -4.22 48.25
CA VAL A 18 1.27 -3.41 47.20
C VAL A 18 2.22 -4.27 46.36
N ILE A 19 3.06 -5.11 46.99
CA ILE A 19 3.96 -6.01 46.27
C ILE A 19 3.17 -7.00 45.40
N GLY A 20 2.10 -7.60 45.94
CA GLY A 20 1.26 -8.53 45.19
C GLY A 20 0.60 -7.89 43.97
N VAL A 21 0.11 -6.65 44.10
CA VAL A 21 -0.49 -5.89 42.98
C VAL A 21 0.58 -5.55 41.92
N VAL A 22 1.77 -5.10 42.34
CA VAL A 22 2.87 -4.79 41.41
C VAL A 22 3.35 -6.04 40.68
N SER A 23 3.46 -7.20 41.34
CA SER A 23 3.82 -8.47 40.70
C SER A 23 2.75 -9.00 39.75
N LEU A 24 1.45 -8.79 40.04
CA LEU A 24 0.35 -9.15 39.14
C LEU A 24 0.29 -8.25 37.90
N LEU A 25 0.63 -6.96 38.03
CA LEU A 25 0.69 -6.02 36.91
C LEU A 25 2.00 -6.12 36.11
N GLY A 26 3.09 -6.58 36.73
CA GLY A 26 4.42 -6.64 36.13
C GLY A 26 4.72 -7.87 35.27
N ASN A 27 3.86 -8.91 35.29
CA ASN A 27 4.13 -10.18 34.60
C ASN A 27 3.74 -10.23 33.11
N ASN A 28 3.45 -9.09 32.47
CA ASN A 28 3.11 -9.03 31.04
C ASN A 28 4.26 -8.60 30.12
N ALA A 29 5.50 -8.68 30.58
CA ALA A 29 6.68 -8.45 29.74
C ALA A 29 7.55 -9.72 29.73
N GLU A 30 7.09 -10.75 29.03
CA GLU A 30 8.02 -11.66 28.36
C GLU A 30 8.74 -10.85 27.27
N ASP A 31 9.79 -10.12 27.66
CA ASP A 31 10.90 -9.81 26.76
C ASP A 31 11.62 -11.14 26.52
N SER A 32 11.06 -11.94 25.62
CA SER A 32 11.87 -12.90 24.89
C SER A 32 12.84 -12.06 24.06
N PRO A 33 14.17 -12.16 24.27
CA PRO A 33 15.11 -11.59 23.33
C PRO A 33 14.99 -12.42 22.05
N GLU A 34 14.03 -12.03 21.20
CA GLU A 34 13.90 -12.53 19.85
C GLU A 34 15.24 -12.23 19.19
N ALA A 35 16.01 -13.30 18.96
CA ALA A 35 17.28 -13.22 18.27
C ALA A 35 17.01 -12.46 16.97
N ILE A 36 17.51 -11.22 16.90
CA ILE A 36 17.49 -10.40 15.69
C ILE A 36 18.30 -11.19 14.68
N GLN A 37 17.62 -12.01 13.88
CA GLN A 37 18.20 -12.53 12.66
C GLN A 37 18.36 -11.31 11.76
N GLU A 38 19.58 -10.75 11.75
CA GLU A 38 20.05 -9.77 10.78
C GLU A 38 20.07 -10.43 9.39
N GLY A 39 18.88 -10.74 8.87
CA GLY A 39 18.70 -11.07 7.48
C GLY A 39 18.94 -9.82 6.63
N PRO A 40 19.39 -9.97 5.38
CA PRO A 40 19.50 -8.84 4.47
C PRO A 40 18.13 -8.15 4.34
N VAL A 41 18.12 -6.82 4.49
CA VAL A 41 16.91 -6.01 4.34
C VAL A 41 16.38 -6.19 2.90
N PRO A 42 15.11 -6.60 2.73
CA PRO A 42 14.51 -6.76 1.41
C PRO A 42 14.57 -5.48 0.57
N GLU A 43 14.85 -5.63 -0.73
CA GLU A 43 14.85 -4.50 -1.65
C GLU A 43 13.41 -4.11 -2.03
N LEU A 44 13.09 -2.82 -1.90
CA LEU A 44 11.83 -2.23 -2.33
C LEU A 44 11.97 -1.74 -3.77
N THR A 45 11.35 -2.44 -4.70
CA THR A 45 11.40 -2.12 -6.13
C THR A 45 10.01 -1.92 -6.71
N TYR A 46 9.92 -1.55 -8.00
CA TYR A 46 8.67 -1.66 -8.74
C TYR A 46 8.24 -3.12 -8.88
N CYS A 47 6.95 -3.39 -8.74
CA CYS A 47 6.44 -4.75 -8.85
C CYS A 47 6.74 -5.37 -10.22
N ASN A 48 7.32 -6.56 -10.20
CA ASN A 48 7.55 -7.42 -11.35
C ASN A 48 7.10 -8.86 -11.00
N GLU A 49 7.10 -9.77 -11.97
CA GLU A 49 6.62 -11.15 -11.77
C GLU A 49 7.54 -12.02 -10.90
N GLU A 50 8.82 -11.65 -10.77
CA GLU A 50 9.86 -12.45 -10.13
C GLU A 50 10.11 -12.07 -8.66
N ASN A 51 9.68 -10.87 -8.24
CA ASN A 51 10.00 -10.35 -6.93
C ASN A 51 9.01 -10.84 -5.87
N SER A 52 9.52 -11.53 -4.86
CA SER A 52 8.74 -12.07 -3.74
C SER A 52 8.63 -11.11 -2.55
N GLY A 53 9.29 -9.94 -2.60
CA GLY A 53 9.28 -8.91 -1.56
C GLY A 53 8.14 -7.89 -1.70
N PRO A 54 8.01 -6.94 -0.74
CA PRO A 54 7.15 -5.80 -0.92
C PRO A 54 7.61 -4.97 -2.13
N CYS A 55 6.67 -4.47 -2.92
CA CYS A 55 6.98 -3.71 -4.12
C CYS A 55 5.97 -2.60 -4.39
N ILE A 56 6.40 -1.59 -5.14
CA ILE A 56 5.59 -0.44 -5.52
C ILE A 56 4.85 -0.74 -6.81
N VAL A 57 3.53 -0.62 -6.75
CA VAL A 57 2.64 -0.82 -7.90
C VAL A 57 2.51 0.46 -8.69
N SER A 58 2.23 1.58 -8.01
CA SER A 58 2.03 2.86 -8.67
C SER A 58 2.15 4.03 -7.70
N PHE A 59 2.37 5.20 -8.27
CA PHE A 59 2.24 6.49 -7.61
C PHE A 59 1.03 7.23 -8.17
N GLY A 60 0.36 8.03 -7.35
CA GLY A 60 -0.80 8.82 -7.75
C GLY A 60 -1.03 10.00 -6.82
N LEU A 61 -2.16 10.67 -7.03
CA LEU A 61 -2.65 11.73 -6.16
C LEU A 61 -4.06 11.37 -5.70
N ASP A 62 -4.41 11.70 -4.46
CA ASP A 62 -5.79 11.61 -4.00
C ASP A 62 -6.60 12.87 -4.36
N ALA A 63 -7.82 12.95 -3.85
CA ALA A 63 -8.73 14.08 -4.10
C ALA A 63 -8.27 15.39 -3.46
N ASP A 64 -7.48 15.31 -2.39
CA ASP A 64 -6.94 16.46 -1.67
C ASP A 64 -5.58 16.91 -2.24
N GLY A 65 -5.02 16.11 -3.16
CA GLY A 65 -3.75 16.38 -3.83
C GLY A 65 -2.55 15.82 -3.09
N ASP A 66 -2.78 15.03 -2.04
CA ASP A 66 -1.74 14.28 -1.34
C ASP A 66 -1.24 13.14 -2.23
N MET A 67 0.02 12.78 -2.03
CA MET A 67 0.65 11.73 -2.82
C MET A 67 0.27 10.36 -2.29
N LEU A 68 -0.30 9.55 -3.19
CA LEU A 68 -0.61 8.16 -2.95
C LEU A 68 0.47 7.25 -3.50
N VAL A 69 0.92 6.30 -2.67
CA VAL A 69 1.81 5.21 -3.07
C VAL A 69 1.07 3.90 -2.87
N ASN A 70 0.84 3.16 -3.95
CA ASN A 70 0.21 1.83 -3.89
C ASN A 70 1.30 0.77 -3.82
N LEU A 71 1.18 -0.15 -2.85
CA LEU A 71 2.14 -1.21 -2.61
C LEU A 71 1.46 -2.57 -2.63
N LEU A 72 2.18 -3.56 -3.17
CA LEU A 72 1.86 -4.97 -3.04
C LEU A 72 2.79 -5.57 -1.97
N LEU A 73 2.20 -6.29 -1.02
CA LEU A 73 2.89 -6.92 0.09
C LEU A 73 3.05 -8.42 -0.16
N PRO A 74 4.12 -9.04 0.39
CA PRO A 74 4.39 -10.45 0.14
C PRO A 74 3.39 -11.38 0.84
N SER A 75 2.80 -10.94 1.97
CA SER A 75 1.84 -11.73 2.75
C SER A 75 0.78 -10.87 3.45
N LEU A 76 -0.33 -11.50 3.85
CA LEU A 76 -1.34 -10.89 4.73
C LEU A 76 -0.81 -10.64 6.14
N SER A 77 0.16 -11.44 6.57
CA SER A 77 0.80 -11.38 7.88
C SER A 77 1.93 -10.35 7.98
N TYR A 78 2.18 -9.59 6.90
CA TYR A 78 3.19 -8.53 6.92
C TYR A 78 2.91 -7.59 8.13
N PRO A 79 3.91 -7.04 8.82
CA PRO A 79 3.67 -6.17 9.98
C PRO A 79 3.00 -4.85 9.57
N HIS A 80 2.43 -4.12 10.54
CA HIS A 80 2.00 -2.74 10.29
C HIS A 80 3.23 -1.86 10.04
N PHE A 81 3.15 -0.97 9.05
CA PHE A 81 4.28 -0.17 8.61
C PHE A 81 3.84 1.26 8.23
N ARG A 82 4.82 2.14 8.19
CA ARG A 82 4.75 3.45 7.54
C ARG A 82 5.79 3.50 6.41
N LEU A 83 5.56 4.36 5.44
CA LEU A 83 6.52 4.61 4.37
C LEU A 83 7.23 5.92 4.68
N LYS A 84 8.55 5.92 4.65
CA LYS A 84 9.36 7.14 4.72
C LYS A 84 10.04 7.34 3.38
N ILE A 85 9.90 8.53 2.81
CA ILE A 85 10.56 8.92 1.55
C ILE A 85 11.59 9.98 1.87
N LEU A 86 12.84 9.73 1.50
CA LEU A 86 13.94 10.67 1.62
C LEU A 86 14.26 11.30 0.26
N ARG A 87 14.38 12.63 0.27
CA ARG A 87 14.82 13.47 -0.85
C ARG A 87 16.03 14.27 -0.37
N GLY A 88 17.22 13.78 -0.70
CA GLY A 88 18.46 14.28 -0.08
C GLY A 88 18.42 14.06 1.43
N GLU A 89 18.49 15.15 2.21
CA GLU A 89 18.42 15.09 3.68
C GLU A 89 17.00 15.28 4.23
N THR A 90 16.03 15.63 3.38
CA THR A 90 14.65 15.86 3.80
C THR A 90 13.86 14.55 3.78
N GLY A 91 13.21 14.22 4.90
CA GLY A 91 12.38 13.02 5.01
C GLY A 91 10.90 13.33 5.18
N PHE A 92 10.07 12.61 4.45
CA PHE A 92 8.62 12.72 4.45
C PHE A 92 8.00 11.41 4.95
N ASP A 93 7.11 11.51 5.92
CA ASP A 93 6.43 10.36 6.52
C ASP A 93 5.04 10.17 5.91
N TYR A 94 4.75 8.95 5.47
CA TYR A 94 3.50 8.56 4.83
C TYR A 94 2.76 7.54 5.68
N ALA A 95 1.49 7.83 5.95
CA ALA A 95 0.61 6.95 6.69
C ALA A 95 0.07 5.85 5.76
N CYS A 96 0.35 4.58 6.10
CA CYS A 96 -0.05 3.45 5.28
C CYS A 96 -1.28 2.73 5.84
N ARG A 97 -2.17 2.31 4.95
CA ARG A 97 -3.39 1.57 5.26
C ARG A 97 -3.49 0.35 4.35
N ARG A 98 -3.88 -0.79 4.93
CA ARG A 98 -4.21 -1.99 4.17
C ARG A 98 -5.59 -1.91 3.58
N LEU A 99 -5.75 -2.42 2.37
CA LEU A 99 -7.05 -2.62 1.75
C LEU A 99 -7.60 -3.97 2.18
N SER A 100 -8.79 -3.98 2.79
CA SER A 100 -9.46 -5.19 3.27
C SER A 100 -10.03 -6.06 2.14
N VAL A 101 -10.20 -5.50 0.94
CA VAL A 101 -10.98 -6.11 -0.16
C VAL A 101 -10.09 -6.55 -1.35
N GLY A 102 -8.79 -6.77 -1.14
CA GLY A 102 -7.87 -7.14 -2.24
C GLY A 102 -6.70 -8.01 -1.80
N ARG A 103 -6.05 -8.66 -2.78
CA ARG A 103 -4.75 -9.33 -2.62
C ARG A 103 -3.82 -8.39 -1.86
N ASN A 104 -3.17 -8.82 -0.79
CA ASN A 104 -2.07 -8.20 -0.01
C ASN A 104 -1.68 -6.73 -0.36
N ASN A 105 -2.64 -5.81 -0.44
CA ASN A 105 -2.42 -4.48 -0.99
C ASN A 105 -2.49 -3.45 0.12
N ALA A 106 -1.66 -2.43 0.02
CA ALA A 106 -1.69 -1.26 0.87
C ALA A 106 -1.56 0.00 0.03
N TYR A 107 -2.05 1.11 0.56
CA TYR A 107 -1.74 2.44 0.06
C TYR A 107 -1.17 3.28 1.18
N CYS A 108 -0.23 4.16 0.85
CA CYS A 108 0.32 5.16 1.75
C CYS A 108 -0.02 6.55 1.23
N SER A 109 -0.46 7.45 2.10
CA SER A 109 -0.72 8.85 1.77
C SER A 109 0.19 9.79 2.58
N GLY A 110 0.62 10.88 1.97
CA GLY A 110 1.52 11.86 2.56
C GLY A 110 1.85 13.01 1.61
N GLU A 111 2.84 13.82 1.97
CA GLU A 111 3.19 15.05 1.25
C GLU A 111 3.54 14.79 -0.22
N LYS A 112 3.22 15.75 -1.09
CA LYS A 112 3.52 15.63 -2.52
C LYS A 112 5.00 15.80 -2.82
N VAL A 113 5.59 14.79 -3.45
CA VAL A 113 6.98 14.83 -3.95
C VAL A 113 6.98 14.98 -5.48
N PRO A 114 7.80 15.89 -6.05
CA PRO A 114 7.87 16.07 -7.49
C PRO A 114 8.48 14.83 -8.19
N PRO A 115 8.00 14.46 -9.39
CA PRO A 115 8.58 13.36 -10.15
C PRO A 115 9.93 13.73 -10.78
N GLY A 116 10.66 12.70 -11.24
CA GLY A 116 11.92 12.86 -11.99
C GLY A 116 13.21 12.82 -11.15
N GLU A 117 13.09 12.75 -9.82
CA GLU A 117 14.25 12.59 -8.91
C GLU A 117 14.32 11.16 -8.36
N ILE A 118 15.53 10.72 -8.01
CA ILE A 118 15.74 9.45 -7.29
C ILE A 118 15.45 9.70 -5.82
N LEU A 119 14.50 8.96 -5.28
CA LEU A 119 14.06 9.01 -3.90
C LEU A 119 14.54 7.74 -3.20
N HIS A 120 14.87 7.84 -1.91
CA HIS A 120 15.13 6.68 -1.07
C HIS A 120 13.89 6.36 -0.25
N LEU A 121 13.27 5.22 -0.53
CA LEU A 121 12.03 4.78 0.06
C LEU A 121 12.32 3.70 1.09
N MET A 122 11.74 3.83 2.28
CA MET A 122 11.94 2.93 3.41
C MET A 122 10.59 2.52 3.99
N LEU A 123 10.34 1.22 4.07
CA LEU A 123 9.22 0.66 4.83
C LEU A 123 9.69 0.41 6.26
N ILE A 124 9.08 1.10 7.21
CA ILE A 124 9.47 1.06 8.61
C ILE A 124 8.31 0.49 9.42
N SER A 125 8.57 -0.54 10.22
CA SER A 125 7.57 -1.12 11.10
C SER A 125 7.04 -0.07 12.08
N THR A 126 5.72 0.03 12.22
CA THR A 126 5.13 0.88 13.26
C THR A 126 5.32 0.30 14.65
N ARG A 127 5.59 -1.01 14.74
CA ARG A 127 5.89 -1.72 15.98
C ARG A 127 7.39 -2.03 16.00
N GLY A 128 8.15 -1.34 16.85
CA GLY A 128 9.60 -1.54 16.98
C GLY A 128 10.45 -0.56 16.16
N GLY A 129 9.93 -0.02 15.04
CA GLY A 129 10.68 0.92 14.21
C GLY A 129 11.71 0.25 13.29
N ASP A 130 11.64 -1.07 13.15
CA ASP A 130 12.57 -1.84 12.33
C ASP A 130 12.41 -1.54 10.84
N LEU A 131 13.52 -1.58 10.10
CA LEU A 131 13.53 -1.43 8.65
C LEU A 131 13.08 -2.74 8.00
N LEU A 132 11.95 -2.70 7.30
CA LEU A 132 11.31 -3.87 6.70
C LEU A 132 11.69 -4.08 5.24
N ALA A 133 11.92 -2.98 4.52
CA ALA A 133 12.42 -2.97 3.15
C ALA A 133 12.89 -1.56 2.78
N GLU A 134 13.82 -1.46 1.84
CA GLU A 134 14.24 -0.16 1.30
C GLU A 134 14.67 -0.23 -0.17
N GLY A 135 14.61 0.91 -0.86
CA GLY A 135 15.05 0.98 -2.25
C GLY A 135 15.16 2.41 -2.78
N TYR A 136 15.86 2.56 -3.90
CA TYR A 136 16.09 3.83 -4.58
C TYR A 136 15.29 3.86 -5.88
N LEU A 137 14.25 4.69 -5.92
CA LEU A 137 13.28 4.70 -7.02
C LEU A 137 12.99 6.14 -7.45
N SER A 138 12.80 6.35 -8.75
CA SER A 138 12.28 7.61 -9.27
C SER A 138 10.82 7.47 -9.63
N ILE A 139 10.00 8.50 -9.36
CA ILE A 139 8.60 8.52 -9.77
C ILE A 139 8.56 8.77 -11.28
N ILE A 140 8.27 7.73 -12.05
CA ILE A 140 8.23 7.78 -13.53
C ILE A 140 6.87 8.22 -14.09
N GLY A 141 5.83 8.24 -13.25
CA GLY A 141 4.48 8.65 -13.62
C GLY A 141 3.55 8.74 -12.42
N LEU A 142 2.50 9.56 -12.56
CA LEU A 142 1.45 9.71 -11.56
C LEU A 142 0.10 9.31 -12.16
N ALA A 143 -0.61 8.40 -11.51
CA ALA A 143 -2.00 8.12 -11.82
C ALA A 143 -2.89 9.22 -11.22
N PHE A 144 -3.68 9.87 -12.07
CA PHE A 144 -4.69 10.83 -11.63
C PHE A 144 -6.01 10.10 -11.37
N PRO A 145 -6.78 10.52 -10.34
CA PRO A 145 -8.09 9.94 -10.09
C PRO A 145 -8.97 10.15 -11.33
N THR A 146 -9.53 9.06 -11.85
CA THR A 146 -10.55 9.16 -12.90
C THR A 146 -11.82 9.70 -12.26
N VAL A 147 -12.06 10.99 -12.43
CA VAL A 147 -13.32 11.62 -12.03
C VAL A 147 -14.43 10.80 -12.68
N GLY A 148 -15.33 10.26 -11.85
CA GLY A 148 -16.43 9.42 -12.31
C GLY A 148 -17.30 10.20 -13.28
N VAL A 149 -17.07 10.01 -14.58
CA VAL A 149 -18.03 10.43 -15.59
C VAL A 149 -19.22 9.52 -15.37
N VAL A 150 -20.23 10.03 -14.67
CA VAL A 150 -21.56 9.41 -14.61
C VAL A 150 -21.96 9.28 -16.08
N SER A 151 -21.86 8.06 -16.62
CA SER A 151 -22.47 7.74 -17.89
C SER A 151 -23.97 7.86 -17.62
N VAL A 152 -24.52 9.03 -17.91
CA VAL A 152 -25.95 9.22 -18.03
C VAL A 152 -26.34 8.36 -19.22
N THR A 153 -26.58 7.07 -18.96
CA THR A 153 -27.25 6.21 -19.92
C THR A 153 -28.64 6.83 -20.03
N PRO A 154 -29.02 7.45 -21.17
CA PRO A 154 -30.37 7.94 -21.32
C PRO A 154 -31.30 6.74 -21.11
N GLU A 155 -32.16 6.84 -20.11
CA GLU A 155 -33.20 5.86 -19.85
C GLU A 155 -34.15 5.91 -21.05
N ILE A 156 -33.91 5.03 -22.02
CA ILE A 156 -34.83 4.81 -23.12
C ILE A 156 -36.04 4.13 -22.49
N MET A 157 -37.08 4.91 -22.16
CA MET A 157 -38.38 4.38 -21.80
C MET A 157 -38.82 3.38 -22.88
N PRO A 158 -39.23 2.15 -22.52
CA PRO A 158 -39.78 1.23 -23.48
C PRO A 158 -41.14 1.76 -23.96
N THR A 159 -41.15 2.42 -25.11
CA THR A 159 -42.39 2.69 -25.85
C THR A 159 -42.93 1.35 -26.33
N GLU A 160 -44.14 1.05 -25.91
CA GLU A 160 -44.95 -0.11 -26.32
C GLU A 160 -44.93 -0.30 -27.85
N PRO A 161 -44.69 -1.52 -28.35
CA PRO A 161 -44.60 -1.77 -29.78
C PRO A 161 -45.98 -1.65 -30.43
N THR A 162 -46.25 -0.50 -31.06
CA THR A 162 -47.32 -0.39 -32.06
C THR A 162 -46.91 -1.22 -33.26
N ALA A 163 -47.69 -2.27 -33.54
CA ALA A 163 -47.48 -3.17 -34.67
C ALA A 163 -47.52 -2.40 -36.01
N ILE A 164 -46.37 -2.33 -36.68
CA ILE A 164 -46.27 -1.87 -38.07
C ILE A 164 -46.28 -3.13 -38.95
N PRO A 165 -47.17 -3.24 -39.95
CA PRO A 165 -47.18 -4.38 -40.86
C PRO A 165 -45.91 -4.40 -41.75
N LEU A 166 -45.32 -5.59 -41.85
CA LEU A 166 -44.16 -5.94 -42.65
C LEU A 166 -44.35 -5.57 -44.13
N THR A 167 -43.50 -4.69 -44.65
CA THR A 167 -43.12 -4.69 -46.08
C THR A 167 -41.82 -3.90 -46.25
N GLY A 168 -40.70 -4.61 -46.44
CA GLY A 168 -39.41 -3.96 -46.72
C GLY A 168 -38.22 -4.90 -46.56
N SER A 169 -37.66 -5.29 -47.69
CA SER A 169 -36.48 -6.15 -47.90
C SER A 169 -35.27 -5.87 -46.98
N PRO A 170 -34.50 -6.88 -46.53
CA PRO A 170 -33.27 -6.66 -45.78
C PRO A 170 -32.20 -6.05 -46.68
N THR A 171 -31.86 -4.78 -46.47
CA THR A 171 -30.64 -4.20 -47.03
C THR A 171 -29.50 -4.46 -46.07
N SER A 172 -28.64 -5.42 -46.41
CA SER A 172 -27.40 -5.69 -45.69
C SER A 172 -26.44 -4.50 -45.80
N THR A 173 -26.23 -3.79 -44.70
CA THR A 173 -25.14 -2.81 -44.57
C THR A 173 -23.85 -3.56 -44.25
N PRO A 174 -22.77 -3.42 -45.03
CA PRO A 174 -21.50 -4.07 -44.72
C PRO A 174 -20.84 -3.38 -43.53
N THR A 175 -20.60 -4.15 -42.45
CA THR A 175 -19.76 -3.75 -41.32
C THR A 175 -18.32 -3.61 -41.80
N GLN A 176 -17.82 -2.38 -41.84
CA GLN A 176 -16.43 -2.08 -42.16
C GLN A 176 -15.57 -2.45 -40.95
N PHE A 177 -14.80 -3.54 -41.06
CA PHE A 177 -13.74 -3.88 -40.10
C PHE A 177 -12.69 -2.76 -40.12
N GLN A 178 -12.55 -2.02 -39.02
CA GLN A 178 -11.37 -1.18 -38.81
C GLN A 178 -10.19 -2.09 -38.44
N PRO A 179 -9.07 -2.07 -39.20
CA PRO A 179 -7.86 -2.76 -38.81
C PRO A 179 -7.29 -2.13 -37.54
N PHE A 180 -6.94 -2.96 -36.56
CA PHE A 180 -6.15 -2.56 -35.40
C PHE A 180 -4.85 -1.90 -35.87
N PRO A 181 -4.41 -0.78 -35.25
CA PRO A 181 -3.08 -0.24 -35.51
C PRO A 181 -2.03 -1.27 -35.09
N SER A 182 -1.18 -1.65 -36.04
CA SER A 182 -0.08 -2.60 -35.86
C SER A 182 0.88 -2.11 -34.78
N THR A 183 1.22 -3.01 -33.86
CA THR A 183 2.28 -2.85 -32.86
C THR A 183 3.58 -2.40 -33.55
N PRO A 184 4.30 -1.38 -33.06
CA PRO A 184 5.57 -1.00 -33.65
C PRO A 184 6.60 -2.12 -33.46
N THR A 185 7.06 -2.69 -34.58
CA THR A 185 8.17 -3.67 -34.61
C THR A 185 9.46 -2.98 -34.21
N ARG A 186 10.06 -3.41 -33.10
CA ARG A 186 11.37 -2.95 -32.61
C ARG A 186 12.44 -3.17 -33.67
N THR A 187 12.99 -2.07 -34.21
CA THR A 187 14.13 -2.12 -35.13
C THR A 187 15.37 -2.59 -34.37
N LYS A 188 15.97 -3.70 -34.82
CA LYS A 188 17.23 -4.21 -34.27
C LYS A 188 18.37 -3.24 -34.65
N PRO A 189 19.20 -2.78 -33.71
CA PRO A 189 20.35 -1.95 -34.05
C PRO A 189 21.33 -2.74 -34.92
N SER A 190 21.73 -2.14 -36.05
CA SER A 190 22.82 -2.62 -36.88
C SER A 190 24.13 -2.23 -36.20
N TYR A 191 24.92 -3.22 -35.78
CA TYR A 191 26.26 -2.98 -35.26
C TYR A 191 27.21 -2.71 -36.43
N PRO A 192 28.03 -1.64 -36.39
CA PRO A 192 29.09 -1.46 -37.36
C PRO A 192 30.15 -2.54 -37.17
N SER A 193 30.38 -3.34 -38.21
CA SER A 193 31.55 -4.20 -38.32
C SER A 193 32.77 -3.31 -38.54
N TYR A 194 33.66 -3.22 -37.56
CA TYR A 194 34.96 -2.57 -37.73
C TYR A 194 35.97 -3.57 -38.33
N PRO A 195 36.83 -3.12 -39.26
CA PRO A 195 37.90 -3.90 -39.90
C PRO A 195 39.09 -4.16 -38.99
#